data_AF-A0A1J0RHU0-F1
#
_entry.id   AF-A0A1J0RHU0-F1
#
_cell.length_a   1.000
_cell.length_b   1.000
_cell.length_c   1.000
_cell.angle_alpha   90.00
_cell.angle_beta   90.00
_cell.angle_gamma   90.00
#
_symmetry.space_group_name_H-M   'P 1'
#
loop_
_entity.id
_entity.type
_entity.pdbx_description
1 polymer ?
#
loop_
_entity_poly.entity_id
_entity_poly.type
_entity_poly.pdbx_seq_one_letter_code
_entity_poly.pdbx_strand_id
1 'polypeptide(L)'
;NSASFNLVGLFGDSENNATVSDSKLVPNMSLDQSVVELYTDTTFAWSAGARAALWECGCATLGASFQYAQSKPKVEELNVLCNAAEFTINKPKGYVGQEFPLDLKAGTDGVTGTKDASIDYHEWQASLALSYRLNMFTPYIGVKWSRASFDADTIRIAQPKSATTVFDVTTLNPTIAGAGDVKASA
;
A
#
# COMPACT_ATOMS: atom_id res chain seq x y z
N ASN A 1 -4.86 7.29 13.67
CA ASN A 1 -5.08 7.80 12.32
C ASN A 1 -4.04 7.15 11.42
N SER A 2 -4.46 6.13 10.66
CA SER A 2 -3.62 5.54 9.61
C SER A 2 -3.51 6.59 8.50
N ALA A 3 -2.29 6.88 8.06
CA ALA A 3 -2.08 7.79 6.93
C ALA A 3 -2.68 7.14 5.68
N SER A 4 -3.56 7.87 4.98
CA SER A 4 -4.17 7.38 3.74
C SER A 4 -3.09 6.99 2.74
N PHE A 5 -3.17 5.76 2.21
CA PHE A 5 -2.40 5.37 1.03
C PHE A 5 -2.84 6.25 -0.14
N ASN A 6 -1.93 7.06 -0.67
CA ASN A 6 -2.21 7.98 -1.76
C ASN A 6 -1.33 7.63 -2.96
N LEU A 7 -1.95 7.07 -4.01
CA LEU A 7 -1.28 6.74 -5.25
C LEU A 7 -1.37 7.94 -6.20
N VAL A 8 -0.23 8.61 -6.42
CA VAL A 8 -0.13 9.74 -7.34
C VAL A 8 0.76 9.35 -8.52
N GLY A 9 0.15 8.91 -9.61
CA GLY A 9 0.83 8.64 -10.86
C GLY A 9 0.80 9.86 -11.80
N LEU A 10 1.97 10.28 -12.29
CA LEU A 10 2.08 11.23 -13.40
C LEU A 10 1.98 10.44 -14.71
N PHE A 11 0.76 10.33 -15.26
CA PHE A 11 0.55 9.66 -16.54
C PHE A 11 0.64 10.68 -17.69
N GLY A 12 1.62 10.50 -18.58
CA GLY A 12 1.64 11.15 -19.88
C GLY A 12 2.09 12.61 -19.96
N ASP A 13 2.67 13.20 -18.91
CA ASP A 13 3.16 14.58 -19.00
C ASP A 13 4.60 14.65 -19.56
N SER A 14 4.74 15.22 -20.76
CA SER A 14 6.02 15.47 -21.43
C SER A 14 6.68 16.79 -21.03
N GLU A 15 6.08 17.62 -20.19
CA GLU A 15 6.61 18.95 -19.86
C GLU A 15 7.88 18.91 -18.97
N ASN A 16 8.74 19.92 -19.18
CA ASN A 16 9.92 20.22 -18.37
C ASN A 16 9.47 20.80 -17.01
N ASN A 17 10.06 20.37 -15.88
CA ASN A 17 9.73 20.86 -14.53
C ASN A 17 9.76 22.40 -14.38
N ALA A 18 10.47 23.11 -15.26
CA ALA A 18 10.54 24.56 -15.24
C ALA A 18 9.19 25.24 -15.61
N THR A 19 8.26 24.54 -16.26
CA THR A 19 6.88 25.01 -16.51
C THR A 19 5.83 24.34 -15.62
N VAL A 20 6.22 23.41 -14.73
CA VAL A 20 5.37 22.84 -13.67
C VAL A 20 5.21 23.88 -12.55
N SER A 21 4.72 25.05 -12.93
CA SER A 21 4.47 26.21 -12.10
C SER A 21 2.99 26.53 -12.15
N ASP A 22 2.13 25.57 -11.84
CA ASP A 22 0.80 25.94 -11.38
C ASP A 22 0.17 24.77 -10.64
N SER A 23 -0.53 25.13 -9.57
CA SER A 23 -1.59 24.41 -8.83
C SER A 23 -2.70 23.77 -9.71
N LYS A 24 -2.47 23.62 -11.02
CA LYS A 24 -3.40 23.14 -12.05
C LYS A 24 -3.02 21.79 -12.66
N LEU A 25 -1.79 21.30 -12.44
CA LEU A 25 -1.42 19.92 -12.78
C LEU A 25 -1.86 18.99 -11.64
N VAL A 26 -3.17 18.90 -11.46
CA VAL A 26 -3.81 17.77 -10.77
C VAL A 26 -3.52 16.52 -11.61
N PRO A 27 -3.24 15.34 -11.03
CA PRO A 27 -3.19 14.12 -11.80
C PRO A 27 -4.39 14.05 -12.75
N ASN A 28 -4.13 13.98 -14.06
CA ASN A 28 -5.15 14.06 -15.13
C ASN A 28 -6.16 12.89 -15.11
N MET A 29 -6.04 11.99 -14.14
CA MET A 29 -6.95 10.89 -13.90
C MET A 29 -7.20 10.74 -12.40
N SER A 30 -8.46 10.93 -12.00
CA SER A 30 -9.00 10.46 -10.73
C SER A 30 -9.80 9.20 -11.01
N LEU A 31 -9.54 8.13 -10.26
CA LEU A 31 -10.21 6.85 -10.43
C LEU A 31 -11.27 6.69 -9.35
N ASP A 32 -12.48 7.11 -9.67
CA ASP A 32 -13.63 6.91 -8.78
C ASP A 32 -14.06 5.44 -8.80
N GLN A 33 -14.44 4.92 -7.63
CA GLN A 33 -14.85 3.52 -7.43
C GLN A 33 -13.78 2.49 -7.83
N SER A 34 -12.51 2.81 -7.60
CA SER A 34 -11.41 1.88 -7.82
C SER A 34 -11.27 0.86 -6.68
N VAL A 35 -11.00 -0.39 -7.04
CA VAL A 35 -10.55 -1.46 -6.17
C VAL A 35 -9.03 -1.48 -6.22
N VAL A 36 -8.39 -1.34 -5.07
CA VAL A 36 -6.93 -1.46 -4.95
C VAL A 36 -6.61 -2.81 -4.31
N GLU A 37 -5.93 -3.67 -5.05
CA GLU A 37 -5.45 -4.96 -4.57
C GLU A 37 -3.93 -4.91 -4.37
N LEU A 38 -3.47 -5.50 -3.28
CA LEU A 38 -2.07 -5.47 -2.89
C LEU A 38 -1.58 -6.88 -2.58
N TYR A 39 -0.66 -7.38 -3.39
CA TYR A 39 0.05 -8.62 -3.12
C TYR A 39 1.34 -8.26 -2.40
N THR A 40 1.49 -8.80 -1.19
CA THR A 40 2.66 -8.55 -0.35
C THR A 40 3.43 -9.82 -0.07
N ASP A 41 4.76 -9.70 -0.05
CA ASP A 41 5.67 -10.74 0.42
C ASP A 41 6.34 -10.30 1.72
N THR A 42 6.38 -11.19 2.70
CA THR A 42 6.97 -10.92 4.00
C THR A 42 8.22 -11.77 4.16
N THR A 43 9.40 -11.15 4.00
CA THR A 43 10.68 -11.85 4.17
C THR A 43 10.91 -12.29 5.62
N PHE A 44 10.38 -11.54 6.60
CA PHE A 44 10.52 -11.86 8.01
C PHE A 44 9.34 -11.33 8.83
N ALA A 45 8.79 -12.19 9.67
CA ALA A 45 7.80 -11.86 10.69
C ALA A 45 8.23 -12.48 12.01
N TRP A 46 8.04 -11.77 13.11
CA TRP A 46 8.35 -12.28 14.43
C TRP A 46 7.24 -11.94 15.41
N SER A 47 7.14 -12.75 16.46
CA SER A 47 6.31 -12.43 17.59
C SER A 47 6.98 -12.87 18.88
N ALA A 48 6.73 -12.13 19.94
CA ALA A 48 7.16 -12.46 21.28
C ALA A 48 5.98 -12.32 22.22
N GLY A 49 5.89 -13.19 23.21
CA GLY A 49 4.78 -13.17 24.15
C GLY A 49 5.07 -13.93 25.41
N ALA A 50 4.23 -13.70 26.41
CA ALA A 50 4.26 -14.37 27.68
C ALA A 50 2.88 -14.95 27.99
N ARG A 51 2.87 -16.08 28.70
CA ARG A 51 1.67 -16.68 29.27
C ARG A 51 1.94 -16.96 30.73
N ALA A 52 0.96 -16.67 31.58
CA ALA A 52 1.07 -16.86 33.02
C ALA A 52 -0.21 -17.48 33.57
N ALA A 53 -0.07 -18.40 34.53
CA ALA A 53 -1.16 -18.76 35.43
C ALA A 53 -1.25 -17.66 36.50
N LEU A 54 -2.36 -16.93 36.48
CA LEU A 54 -2.63 -15.87 37.46
C LEU A 54 -3.17 -16.42 38.77
N TRP A 55 -3.90 -17.53 38.69
CA TRP A 55 -4.48 -18.18 39.85
C TRP A 55 -4.73 -19.66 39.57
N GLU A 56 -4.48 -20.47 40.58
CA GLU A 56 -4.79 -21.90 40.58
C GLU A 56 -5.50 -22.24 41.88
N CYS A 57 -6.61 -22.98 41.79
CA CYS A 57 -7.26 -23.61 42.93
C CYS A 57 -7.81 -24.97 42.52
N GLY A 58 -7.18 -26.03 43.02
CA GLY A 58 -7.54 -27.40 42.71
C GLY A 58 -7.49 -27.67 41.21
N CYS A 59 -8.66 -27.92 40.60
CA CYS A 59 -8.79 -28.19 39.18
C CYS A 59 -9.00 -26.94 38.32
N ALA A 60 -9.14 -25.75 38.92
CA ALA A 60 -9.38 -24.50 38.21
C ALA A 60 -8.08 -23.70 38.01
N THR A 61 -7.83 -23.23 36.80
CA THR A 61 -6.68 -22.37 36.46
C THR A 61 -7.17 -21.16 35.67
N LEU A 62 -6.87 -19.97 36.18
CA LEU A 62 -7.01 -18.70 35.46
C LEU A 62 -5.67 -18.33 34.84
N GLY A 63 -5.62 -18.29 33.51
CA GLY A 63 -4.46 -17.91 32.73
C GLY A 63 -4.64 -16.57 32.04
N ALA A 64 -3.54 -15.85 31.86
CA ALA A 64 -3.46 -14.71 30.96
C ALA A 64 -2.34 -14.92 29.94
N SER A 65 -2.51 -14.33 28.76
CA SER A 65 -1.45 -14.25 27.76
C SER A 65 -1.36 -12.86 27.18
N PHE A 66 -0.14 -12.49 26.81
CA PHE A 66 0.13 -11.30 26.04
C PHE A 66 1.11 -11.63 24.93
N GLN A 67 0.83 -11.15 23.72
CA GLN A 67 1.68 -11.37 22.55
C GLN A 67 1.76 -10.09 21.73
N TYR A 68 2.95 -9.81 21.25
CA TYR A 68 3.23 -8.80 20.26
C TYR A 68 3.76 -9.46 19.01
N ALA A 69 3.20 -9.09 17.86
CA ALA A 69 3.68 -9.52 16.55
C ALA A 69 4.02 -8.30 15.70
N GLN A 70 5.09 -8.43 14.92
CA GLN A 70 5.52 -7.41 13.97
C GLN A 70 6.04 -8.05 12.69
N SER A 71 5.69 -7.44 11.57
CA SER A 71 6.26 -7.75 10.26
C SER A 71 6.32 -6.50 9.39
N LYS A 72 7.15 -6.55 8.35
CA LYS A 72 7.27 -5.49 7.34
C LYS A 72 7.10 -6.07 5.93
N PRO A 73 5.89 -6.50 5.54
CA PRO A 73 5.58 -6.94 4.19
C PRO A 73 6.00 -5.90 3.15
N LYS A 74 6.66 -6.36 2.08
CA LYS A 74 6.92 -5.57 0.87
C LYS A 74 5.81 -5.81 -0.13
N VAL A 75 5.47 -4.78 -0.90
CA VAL A 75 4.51 -4.89 -2.00
C VAL A 75 5.20 -5.45 -3.22
N GLU A 76 4.75 -6.61 -3.68
CA GLU A 76 5.22 -7.25 -4.90
C GLU A 76 4.38 -6.84 -6.11
N GLU A 77 3.07 -6.69 -5.91
CA GLU A 77 2.16 -6.30 -6.97
C GLU A 77 1.07 -5.39 -6.40
N LEU A 78 0.85 -4.27 -7.09
CA LEU A 78 -0.23 -3.33 -6.79
C LEU A 78 -1.14 -3.29 -8.01
N ASN A 79 -2.35 -3.82 -7.87
CA ASN A 79 -3.37 -3.75 -8.90
C ASN A 79 -4.40 -2.68 -8.54
N VAL A 80 -4.76 -1.84 -9.50
CA VAL A 80 -5.82 -0.86 -9.35
C VAL A 80 -6.80 -1.07 -10.47
N LEU A 81 -7.98 -1.56 -10.11
CA LEU A 81 -9.07 -1.84 -11.02
C LEU A 81 -10.14 -0.78 -10.85
N CYS A 82 -10.57 -0.16 -11.93
CA CYS A 82 -11.81 0.61 -11.97
C CYS A 82 -12.62 0.19 -13.18
N ASN A 83 -13.88 0.62 -13.27
CA ASN A 83 -14.78 0.25 -14.37
C ASN A 83 -14.22 0.62 -15.76
N ALA A 84 -13.33 1.61 -15.84
CA ALA A 84 -12.78 2.13 -17.09
C ALA A 84 -11.32 1.73 -17.36
N ALA A 85 -10.57 1.27 -16.36
CA ALA A 85 -9.14 1.00 -16.48
C ALA A 85 -8.66 0.01 -15.41
N GLU A 86 -7.74 -0.86 -15.80
CA GLU A 86 -6.96 -1.69 -14.88
C GLU A 86 -5.49 -1.38 -15.13
N PHE A 87 -4.73 -1.15 -14.07
CA PHE A 87 -3.28 -1.08 -14.17
C PHE A 87 -2.62 -1.81 -13.00
N THR A 88 -1.57 -2.54 -13.35
CA THR A 88 -0.80 -3.36 -12.43
C THR A 88 0.64 -2.85 -12.37
N ILE A 89 1.11 -2.54 -11.17
CA ILE A 89 2.48 -2.11 -10.91
C ILE A 89 3.23 -3.27 -10.24
N ASN A 90 4.25 -3.77 -10.93
CA ASN A 90 5.16 -4.79 -10.39
C ASN A 90 6.25 -4.12 -9.56
N LYS A 91 6.43 -4.58 -8.32
CA LYS A 91 7.42 -4.10 -7.33
C LYS A 91 7.43 -2.57 -7.24
N PRO A 92 6.30 -1.94 -6.86
CA PRO A 92 6.19 -0.49 -6.82
C PRO A 92 7.25 0.12 -5.91
N LYS A 93 7.94 1.13 -6.44
CA LYS A 93 8.91 1.96 -5.71
C LYS A 93 8.45 3.40 -5.67
N GLY A 94 8.73 4.08 -4.57
CA GLY A 94 8.26 5.43 -4.36
C GLY A 94 9.13 6.23 -3.42
N TYR A 95 8.72 7.47 -3.17
CA TYR A 95 9.34 8.36 -2.22
C TYR A 95 8.52 8.37 -0.92
N VAL A 96 9.23 8.37 0.21
CA VAL A 96 8.63 8.49 1.54
C VAL A 96 8.78 9.94 2.00
N GLY A 97 7.67 10.59 2.35
CA GLY A 97 7.67 11.92 2.96
C GLY A 97 8.23 13.07 2.11
N GLN A 98 8.43 12.89 0.81
CA GLN A 98 8.85 13.97 -0.09
C GLN A 98 7.70 14.92 -0.37
N GLU A 99 7.95 16.23 -0.43
CA GLU A 99 6.95 17.23 -0.87
C GLU A 99 6.80 17.23 -2.39
N PHE A 100 5.69 17.80 -2.89
CA PHE A 100 5.52 18.01 -4.33
C PHE A 100 6.19 19.33 -4.75
N PRO A 101 6.69 19.44 -6.00
CA PRO A 101 6.74 18.41 -7.04
C PRO A 101 7.86 17.37 -6.80
N LEU A 102 7.67 16.14 -7.29
CA LEU A 102 8.70 15.10 -7.26
C LEU A 102 9.82 15.42 -8.28
N ASP A 103 10.98 14.77 -8.15
CA ASP A 103 12.10 14.88 -9.12
C ASP A 103 11.61 14.53 -10.54
N LEU A 104 12.08 15.22 -11.58
CA LEU A 104 11.74 14.88 -12.97
C LEU A 104 12.13 13.45 -13.36
N LYS A 105 13.18 12.93 -12.71
CA LYS A 105 13.67 11.57 -12.94
C LYS A 105 12.83 10.52 -12.23
N ALA A 106 11.81 10.93 -11.45
CA ALA A 106 10.88 10.01 -10.80
C ALA A 106 10.29 9.03 -11.82
N GLY A 107 10.42 7.72 -11.54
CA GLY A 107 9.98 6.64 -12.43
C GLY A 107 10.99 6.20 -13.49
N THR A 108 12.06 6.95 -13.77
CA THR A 108 13.05 6.55 -14.79
C THR A 108 14.08 5.53 -14.26
N ASP A 109 14.68 4.75 -15.17
CA ASP A 109 15.80 3.87 -14.85
C ASP A 109 17.00 4.72 -14.35
N GLY A 110 17.36 4.56 -13.07
CA GLY A 110 18.44 5.31 -12.43
C GLY A 110 18.00 6.36 -11.40
N VAL A 111 16.70 6.43 -11.07
CA VAL A 111 16.20 7.26 -9.97
C VAL A 111 16.81 6.84 -8.63
N THR A 112 17.31 7.80 -7.85
CA THR A 112 17.86 7.58 -6.52
C THR A 112 16.90 8.07 -5.43
N GLY A 113 17.03 7.55 -4.21
CA GLY A 113 16.20 7.96 -3.08
C GLY A 113 14.79 7.35 -3.03
N THR A 114 14.46 6.44 -3.95
CA THR A 114 13.23 5.64 -3.89
C THR A 114 13.39 4.44 -2.96
N LYS A 115 12.29 4.01 -2.34
CA LYS A 115 12.18 2.83 -1.50
C LYS A 115 11.09 1.91 -2.04
N ASP A 116 11.25 0.61 -1.81
CA ASP A 116 10.18 -0.36 -2.06
C ASP A 116 8.94 0.03 -1.26
N ALA A 117 7.75 -0.08 -1.87
CA ALA A 117 6.52 0.09 -1.12
C ALA A 117 6.42 -1.03 -0.07
N SER A 118 6.24 -0.66 1.19
CA SER A 118 6.15 -1.61 2.31
C SER A 118 5.07 -1.19 3.27
N ILE A 119 4.49 -2.16 3.97
CA ILE A 119 3.52 -1.93 5.03
C ILE A 119 4.14 -2.34 6.36
N ASP A 120 4.07 -1.47 7.36
CA ASP A 120 4.42 -1.78 8.74
C ASP A 120 3.20 -2.36 9.46
N TYR A 121 3.33 -3.63 9.87
CA TYR A 121 2.31 -4.36 10.59
C TYR A 121 2.70 -4.54 12.06
N HIS A 122 1.78 -4.17 12.95
CA HIS A 122 1.92 -4.32 14.39
C HIS A 122 0.65 -4.90 14.98
N GLU A 123 0.76 -5.96 15.78
CA GLU A 123 -0.38 -6.53 16.49
C GLU A 123 -0.08 -6.73 17.97
N TRP A 124 -0.97 -6.21 18.81
CA TRP A 124 -1.01 -6.55 20.23
C TRP A 124 -2.19 -7.47 20.49
N GLN A 125 -1.92 -8.63 21.08
CA GLN A 125 -2.94 -9.56 21.55
C GLN A 125 -2.83 -9.72 23.06
N ALA A 126 -3.97 -9.62 23.74
CA ALA A 126 -4.11 -9.94 25.15
C ALA A 126 -5.23 -10.96 25.32
N SER A 127 -5.05 -11.95 26.18
CA SER A 127 -6.11 -12.91 26.48
C SER A 127 -6.16 -13.25 27.96
N LEU A 128 -7.37 -13.58 28.39
CA LEU A 128 -7.66 -14.12 29.72
C LEU A 128 -8.54 -15.34 29.53
N ALA A 129 -8.17 -16.46 30.13
CA ALA A 129 -8.94 -17.70 30.03
C ALA A 129 -9.02 -18.41 31.37
N LEU A 130 -10.22 -18.88 31.72
CA LEU A 130 -10.46 -19.76 32.85
C LEU A 130 -10.64 -21.17 32.33
N SER A 131 -9.90 -22.12 32.91
CA SER A 131 -9.97 -23.53 32.57
C SER A 131 -10.27 -24.36 33.80
N TYR A 132 -10.93 -25.52 33.61
CA TYR A 132 -11.24 -26.44 34.69
C TYR A 132 -10.95 -27.88 34.27
N ARG A 133 -10.14 -28.61 35.03
CA ARG A 133 -9.75 -30.00 34.72
C ARG A 133 -10.83 -30.98 35.22
N LEU A 134 -11.46 -31.69 34.29
CA LEU A 134 -12.40 -32.79 34.48
C LEU A 134 -11.75 -34.12 34.04
N ASN A 135 -10.89 -34.68 34.90
CA ASN A 135 -10.14 -35.91 34.60
C ASN A 135 -9.31 -35.80 33.30
N MET A 136 -9.77 -36.38 32.19
CA MET A 136 -9.10 -36.32 30.87
C MET A 136 -9.49 -35.10 30.02
N PHE A 137 -10.54 -34.35 30.38
CA PHE A 137 -11.02 -33.18 29.65
C PHE A 137 -10.72 -31.90 30.43
N THR A 138 -10.21 -30.86 29.76
CA THR A 138 -10.01 -29.53 30.38
C THR A 138 -10.72 -28.48 29.54
N PRO A 139 -12.05 -28.29 29.72
CA PRO A 139 -12.73 -27.17 29.09
C PRO A 139 -12.14 -25.83 29.55
N TYR A 140 -12.16 -24.85 28.65
CA TYR A 140 -11.79 -23.47 28.95
C TYR A 140 -12.76 -22.50 28.30
N ILE A 141 -12.95 -21.36 28.95
CA ILE A 141 -13.63 -20.19 28.39
C ILE A 141 -12.68 -19.01 28.53
N GLY A 142 -12.62 -18.15 27.52
CA GLY A 142 -11.72 -17.02 27.56
C GLY A 142 -12.14 -15.91 26.63
N VAL A 143 -11.60 -14.74 26.93
CA VAL A 143 -11.73 -13.53 26.13
C VAL A 143 -10.37 -13.22 25.51
N LYS A 144 -10.39 -12.78 24.26
CA LYS A 144 -9.22 -12.33 23.52
C LYS A 144 -9.49 -10.92 23.02
N TRP A 145 -8.56 -10.02 23.31
CA TRP A 145 -8.49 -8.70 22.72
C TRP A 145 -7.32 -8.68 21.75
N SER A 146 -7.54 -8.13 20.56
CA SER A 146 -6.48 -7.86 19.61
C SER A 146 -6.63 -6.44 19.08
N ARG A 147 -5.49 -5.77 18.89
CA ARG A 147 -5.38 -4.53 18.14
C ARG A 147 -4.25 -4.65 17.14
N ALA A 148 -4.63 -4.65 15.87
CA ALA A 148 -3.70 -4.53 14.76
C ALA A 148 -3.61 -3.08 14.28
N SER A 149 -2.42 -2.68 13.84
CA SER A 149 -2.15 -1.45 13.12
C SER A 149 -1.43 -1.78 11.82
N PHE A 150 -1.87 -1.13 10.75
CA PHE A 150 -1.28 -1.18 9.43
C PHE A 150 -0.92 0.25 9.04
N ASP A 151 0.37 0.50 8.81
CA ASP A 151 0.86 1.77 8.32
C ASP A 151 1.55 1.57 6.97
N ALA A 152 1.22 2.44 6.01
CA ALA A 152 1.74 2.41 4.65
C ALA A 152 2.53 3.69 4.32
N ASP A 153 3.10 4.36 5.34
CA ASP A 153 4.18 5.34 5.24
C ASP A 153 3.96 6.44 4.17
N THR A 154 2.71 6.90 3.95
CA THR A 154 2.32 7.85 2.88
C THR A 154 3.17 7.71 1.61
N ILE A 155 3.29 6.49 1.10
CA ILE A 155 4.24 6.19 0.03
C ILE A 155 3.73 6.80 -1.27
N ARG A 156 4.55 7.67 -1.88
CA ARG A 156 4.25 8.29 -3.17
C ARG A 156 4.94 7.51 -4.27
N ILE A 157 4.18 6.70 -5.00
CA ILE A 157 4.71 5.84 -6.06
C ILE A 157 4.90 6.67 -7.34
N ALA A 158 6.15 6.73 -7.82
CA ALA A 158 6.47 7.36 -9.09
C ALA A 158 6.49 6.28 -10.18
N GLN A 159 5.49 6.29 -11.06
CA GLN A 159 5.41 5.32 -12.15
C GLN A 159 6.45 5.64 -13.24
N PRO A 160 6.99 4.64 -13.97
CA PRO A 160 7.93 4.92 -15.03
C PRO A 160 7.40 5.84 -16.11
N LYS A 161 8.05 7.01 -16.25
CA LYS A 161 7.84 7.90 -17.39
C LYS A 161 8.43 7.20 -18.61
N SER A 162 7.60 6.99 -19.64
CA SER A 162 8.11 6.46 -20.91
C SER A 162 9.16 7.41 -21.47
N ALA A 163 10.31 6.87 -21.87
CA ALA A 163 11.43 7.65 -22.40
C ALA A 163 11.08 8.36 -23.73
N THR A 164 10.08 7.84 -24.45
CA THR A 164 9.53 8.40 -25.69
C THR A 164 8.01 8.25 -25.71
N THR A 165 7.30 9.13 -26.40
CA THR A 165 5.85 9.00 -26.63
C THR A 165 5.59 7.68 -27.38
N VAL A 166 4.86 6.75 -26.76
CA VAL A 166 4.59 5.41 -27.32
C VAL A 166 3.35 5.43 -28.23
N PHE A 167 2.55 6.50 -28.18
CA PHE A 167 1.29 6.59 -28.91
C PHE A 167 1.22 7.87 -29.72
N ASP A 168 1.38 7.72 -31.04
CA ASP A 168 1.29 8.77 -32.04
C ASP A 168 0.04 8.48 -32.90
N VAL A 169 -1.07 9.16 -32.61
CA VAL A 169 -2.35 8.96 -33.31
C VAL A 169 -2.63 10.13 -34.23
N THR A 170 -2.64 9.85 -35.52
CA THR A 170 -3.19 10.77 -36.52
C THR A 170 -4.71 10.59 -36.57
N THR A 171 -5.46 11.63 -36.23
CA THR A 171 -6.93 11.60 -36.20
C THR A 171 -7.53 12.82 -36.91
N LEU A 172 -8.71 12.64 -37.51
CA LEU A 172 -9.54 13.74 -38.04
C LEU A 172 -10.37 14.41 -36.94
N ASN A 173 -10.45 13.80 -35.76
CA ASN A 173 -11.17 14.35 -34.62
C ASN A 173 -10.18 14.99 -33.62
N PRO A 174 -10.11 16.34 -33.53
CA PRO A 174 -9.12 17.05 -32.73
C PRO A 174 -9.23 16.79 -31.23
N THR A 175 -10.34 16.23 -30.73
CA THR A 175 -10.51 15.92 -29.31
C THR A 175 -9.81 14.62 -28.88
N ILE A 176 -9.26 13.84 -29.82
CA ILE A 176 -8.68 12.50 -29.57
C ILE A 176 -7.17 12.47 -29.89
N ALA A 177 -6.60 13.55 -30.45
CA ALA A 177 -5.29 13.50 -31.11
C ALA A 177 -4.08 13.26 -30.19
N GLY A 178 -4.17 13.52 -28.89
CA GLY A 178 -3.03 13.33 -27.99
C GLY A 178 -1.78 14.07 -28.50
N ALA A 179 -0.66 13.36 -28.66
CA ALA A 179 0.61 13.88 -29.20
C ALA A 179 0.72 13.80 -30.74
N GLY A 180 -0.31 13.37 -31.45
CA GLY A 180 -0.30 13.21 -32.90
C GLY A 180 -0.90 14.39 -33.67
N ASP A 181 -0.67 14.40 -34.99
CA ASP A 181 -1.10 15.49 -35.88
C ASP A 181 -2.60 15.44 -36.23
N VAL A 182 -3.27 16.59 -36.19
CA VAL A 182 -4.63 16.77 -36.73
C VAL A 182 -4.53 17.15 -38.21
N LYS A 183 -4.98 16.26 -39.10
CA LYS A 183 -5.06 16.60 -40.53
C LYS A 183 -6.37 17.32 -40.83
N ALA A 184 -6.29 18.49 -41.45
CA ALA A 184 -7.45 19.13 -42.05
C ALA A 184 -7.94 18.27 -43.22
N SER A 185 -9.23 17.95 -43.25
CA SER A 185 -9.84 17.32 -44.43
C SER A 185 -9.65 18.22 -45.65
N ALA A 186 -9.19 17.62 -46.75
CA ALA A 186 -9.09 18.27 -48.05
C ALA A 186 -10.47 18.59 -48.64
#